data_AF-A0A1V6J1Y3-F1
#
_entry.id   AF-A0A1V6J1Y3-F1
#
_cell.length_a   1.000
_cell.length_b   1.000
_cell.length_c   1.000
_cell.angle_alpha   90.00
_cell.angle_beta   90.00
_cell.angle_gamma   90.00
#
_symmetry.space_group_name_H-M   'P 1'
#
loop_
_entity.id
_entity.type
_entity.pdbx_description
1 polymer ?
#
loop_
_entity_poly.entity_id
_entity_poly.type
_entity_poly.pdbx_seq_one_letter_code
_entity_poly.pdbx_strand_id
1 'polypeptide(L)'
;MKENKVECVPNEVVVEEIKSIKKDPDTDYGYIKMTYYLLILGYLINHKKVYRLMDENQLLHERYKKLGRTFVKYRKVMLTRPLQVLEMDIKVVWVEEFHHNAYILTVIDTFTRFALGYRVGYSIGKHIVKELWEEIIEKYLQPYDCLRQQLDIEIRNYQLSGNMSLREVPCPHPKSLDGIEDENLEKEMSGAETFPQPSSV
;
A
#
# COMPACT_ATOMS: atom_id res chain seq x y z
N MET A 1 -29.31 -42.77 -13.94
CA MET A 1 -28.72 -41.43 -13.78
C MET A 1 -29.79 -40.44 -14.21
N LYS A 2 -30.35 -39.64 -13.29
CA LYS A 2 -31.40 -38.68 -13.65
C LYS A 2 -30.76 -37.54 -14.43
N GLU A 3 -31.32 -37.20 -15.59
CA GLU A 3 -30.91 -36.02 -16.36
C GLU A 3 -31.12 -34.77 -15.51
N ASN A 4 -30.03 -34.08 -15.18
CA ASN A 4 -30.09 -32.75 -14.57
C ASN A 4 -30.56 -31.77 -15.64
N LYS A 5 -31.88 -31.61 -15.73
CA LYS A 5 -32.51 -30.62 -16.60
C LYS A 5 -32.22 -29.23 -16.04
N VAL A 6 -31.34 -28.49 -16.72
CA VAL A 6 -31.04 -27.09 -16.38
C VAL A 6 -32.20 -26.24 -16.87
N GLU A 7 -32.92 -25.61 -15.94
CA GLU A 7 -34.02 -24.71 -16.24
C GLU A 7 -33.51 -23.26 -16.34
N CYS A 8 -33.95 -22.55 -17.38
CA CYS A 8 -33.65 -21.13 -17.54
C CYS A 8 -34.54 -20.31 -16.62
N VAL A 9 -33.93 -19.67 -15.62
CA VAL A 9 -34.63 -18.78 -14.70
C VAL A 9 -34.64 -17.34 -15.24
N PRO A 10 -35.79 -16.64 -15.23
CA PRO A 10 -35.87 -15.21 -15.59
C PRO A 10 -35.00 -14.34 -14.67
N ASN A 11 -34.50 -13.23 -15.19
CA ASN A 11 -33.62 -12.35 -14.44
C ASN A 11 -34.34 -11.70 -13.24
N GLU A 12 -35.62 -11.44 -13.38
CA GLU A 12 -36.48 -10.82 -12.36
C GLU A 12 -36.52 -11.67 -11.09
N VAL A 13 -36.62 -12.99 -11.25
CA VAL A 13 -36.62 -13.94 -10.12
C VAL A 13 -35.28 -13.88 -9.38
N VAL A 14 -34.16 -13.85 -10.12
CA VAL A 14 -32.82 -13.75 -9.52
C VAL A 14 -32.65 -12.42 -8.77
N VAL A 15 -33.20 -11.33 -9.30
CA VAL A 15 -33.14 -10.01 -8.66
C VAL A 15 -33.95 -9.98 -7.36
N GLU A 16 -35.15 -10.56 -7.35
CA GLU A 16 -35.96 -10.65 -6.13
C GLU A 16 -35.29 -11.51 -5.06
N GLU A 17 -34.63 -12.61 -5.45
CA GLU A 17 -33.83 -13.43 -4.54
C GLU A 17 -32.68 -12.62 -3.93
N ILE A 18 -31.94 -11.86 -4.76
CA ILE A 18 -30.85 -10.99 -4.28
C ILE A 18 -31.39 -9.94 -3.29
N LYS A 19 -32.55 -9.33 -3.55
CA LYS A 19 -33.18 -8.36 -2.63
C LYS A 19 -33.59 -9.01 -1.31
N SER A 20 -34.12 -10.23 -1.36
CA SER A 20 -34.48 -11.02 -0.18
C SER A 20 -33.25 -11.28 0.69
N ILE A 21 -32.14 -11.75 0.09
CA ILE A 21 -30.89 -12.02 0.79
C ILE A 21 -30.30 -10.74 1.38
N LYS A 22 -30.35 -9.61 0.69
CA LYS A 22 -29.78 -8.34 1.16
C LYS A 22 -30.59 -7.68 2.29
N LYS A 23 -31.82 -8.14 2.55
CA LYS A 23 -32.69 -7.57 3.59
C LYS A 23 -32.21 -7.89 5.00
N ASP A 24 -31.54 -9.01 5.18
CA ASP A 24 -30.94 -9.39 6.46
C ASP A 24 -29.56 -8.70 6.60
N PRO A 25 -29.33 -7.93 7.69
CA PRO A 25 -28.05 -7.26 7.94
C PRO A 25 -26.85 -8.20 7.94
N ASP A 26 -27.03 -9.46 8.33
CA ASP A 26 -25.96 -10.46 8.40
C ASP A 26 -25.56 -10.97 7.00
N THR A 27 -26.42 -10.76 5.99
CA THR A 27 -26.23 -11.20 4.61
C THR A 27 -26.12 -10.04 3.63
N ASP A 28 -25.69 -8.86 4.10
CA ASP A 28 -25.40 -7.68 3.27
C ASP A 28 -24.14 -7.87 2.42
N TYR A 29 -24.26 -8.71 1.40
CA TYR A 29 -23.18 -9.12 0.54
C TYR A 29 -22.96 -8.18 -0.65
N GLY A 30 -21.69 -7.95 -0.99
CA GLY A 30 -21.30 -7.46 -2.32
C GLY A 30 -21.45 -8.54 -3.40
N TYR A 31 -21.44 -8.13 -4.67
CA TYR A 31 -21.76 -9.01 -5.81
C TYR A 31 -20.93 -10.31 -5.89
N ILE A 32 -19.67 -10.30 -5.45
CA ILE A 32 -18.82 -11.50 -5.42
C ILE A 32 -19.38 -12.53 -4.43
N LYS A 33 -19.63 -12.12 -3.18
CA LYS A 33 -20.21 -13.00 -2.15
C LYS A 33 -21.63 -13.43 -2.53
N MET A 34 -22.41 -12.51 -3.10
CA MET A 34 -23.74 -12.81 -3.62
C MET A 34 -23.70 -13.88 -4.72
N THR A 35 -22.70 -13.86 -5.60
CA THR A 35 -22.51 -14.89 -6.63
C THR A 35 -22.30 -16.27 -6.00
N TYR A 36 -21.45 -16.37 -4.97
CA TYR A 36 -21.25 -17.63 -4.27
C TYR A 36 -22.50 -18.11 -3.55
N TYR A 37 -23.27 -17.20 -2.95
CA TYR A 37 -24.54 -17.54 -2.31
C TYR A 37 -25.56 -18.07 -3.32
N LEU A 38 -25.71 -17.41 -4.47
CA LEU A 38 -26.57 -17.87 -5.57
C LEU A 38 -26.13 -19.24 -6.11
N LEU A 39 -24.82 -19.50 -6.20
CA LEU A 39 -24.31 -20.83 -6.58
C LEU A 39 -24.69 -21.90 -5.55
N ILE A 40 -24.64 -21.60 -4.26
CA ILE A 40 -25.06 -22.51 -3.18
C ILE A 40 -26.57 -22.80 -3.24
N LEU A 41 -27.38 -21.80 -3.59
CA LEU A 41 -28.81 -21.97 -3.85
C LEU A 41 -29.12 -22.77 -5.13
N GLY A 42 -28.11 -23.05 -5.96
CA GLY A 42 -28.23 -23.85 -7.18
C GLY A 42 -28.31 -23.05 -8.48
N TYR A 43 -28.14 -21.72 -8.45
CA TYR A 43 -28.09 -20.91 -9.65
C TYR A 43 -26.73 -21.05 -10.35
N LEU A 44 -26.74 -21.46 -11.61
CA LEU A 44 -25.56 -21.45 -12.45
C LEU A 44 -25.36 -20.04 -13.07
N ILE A 45 -24.77 -19.12 -12.29
CA ILE A 45 -24.60 -17.71 -12.67
C ILE A 45 -23.16 -17.21 -12.52
N ASN A 46 -22.74 -16.34 -13.44
CA ASN A 46 -21.41 -15.72 -13.41
C ASN A 46 -21.44 -14.39 -12.63
N HIS A 47 -20.36 -14.09 -11.90
CA HIS A 47 -20.19 -12.84 -11.16
C HIS A 47 -20.38 -11.57 -12.01
N LYS A 48 -20.06 -11.63 -13.32
CA LYS A 48 -20.32 -10.52 -14.24
C LYS A 48 -21.82 -10.25 -14.42
N LYS A 49 -22.64 -11.32 -14.50
CA LYS A 49 -24.10 -11.21 -14.62
C LYS A 49 -24.71 -10.71 -13.31
N VAL A 50 -24.24 -11.22 -12.16
CA VAL A 50 -24.69 -10.76 -10.84
C VAL A 50 -24.37 -9.28 -10.64
N TYR A 51 -23.15 -8.85 -10.99
CA TYR A 51 -22.77 -7.43 -10.97
C TYR A 51 -23.75 -6.57 -11.77
N ARG A 52 -24.03 -6.95 -13.03
CA ARG A 52 -24.95 -6.21 -13.90
C ARG A 52 -26.36 -6.13 -13.32
N LEU A 53 -26.91 -7.24 -12.85
CA LEU A 53 -28.25 -7.28 -12.24
C LEU A 53 -28.34 -6.40 -11.00
N MET A 54 -27.30 -6.40 -10.16
CA MET A 54 -27.23 -5.54 -8.98
C MET A 54 -27.06 -4.07 -9.34
N ASP A 55 -26.29 -3.75 -10.38
CA ASP A 55 -26.08 -2.38 -10.87
C ASP A 55 -27.39 -1.78 -11.44
N GLU A 56 -28.05 -2.51 -12.34
CA GLU A 56 -29.33 -2.13 -12.96
C GLU A 56 -30.45 -1.89 -11.93
N ASN A 57 -30.39 -2.57 -10.78
CA ASN A 57 -31.36 -2.46 -9.69
C ASN A 57 -30.87 -1.63 -8.48
N GLN A 58 -29.74 -0.92 -8.60
CA GLN A 58 -29.19 -0.07 -7.53
C GLN A 58 -28.92 -0.83 -6.21
N LEU A 59 -28.49 -2.09 -6.29
CA LEU A 59 -28.18 -2.97 -5.15
C LEU A 59 -26.68 -3.02 -4.83
N LEU A 60 -25.83 -2.34 -5.59
CA LEU A 60 -24.40 -2.26 -5.32
C LEU A 60 -24.12 -1.29 -4.17
N HIS A 61 -23.10 -1.60 -3.37
CA HIS A 61 -22.61 -0.68 -2.35
C HIS A 61 -21.93 0.52 -2.96
N GLU A 62 -22.05 1.67 -2.28
CA GLU A 62 -21.20 2.80 -2.56
C GLU A 62 -19.73 2.41 -2.45
N ARG A 63 -18.93 2.91 -3.39
CA ARG A 63 -17.50 2.64 -3.39
C ARG A 63 -16.88 3.28 -2.15
N TYR A 64 -16.34 2.45 -1.26
CA TYR A 64 -15.61 2.93 -0.09
C TYR A 64 -14.50 3.90 -0.54
N LYS A 65 -14.65 5.18 -0.18
CA LYS A 65 -13.60 6.17 -0.38
C LYS A 65 -12.52 5.87 0.63
N LYS A 66 -11.42 5.28 0.16
CA LYS A 66 -10.22 5.12 1.01
C LYS A 66 -9.85 6.50 1.54
N LEU A 67 -9.72 6.63 2.86
CA LEU A 67 -9.12 7.80 3.48
C LEU A 67 -7.77 8.06 2.79
N GLY A 68 -7.54 9.32 2.42
CA GLY A 68 -6.30 9.71 1.74
C GLY A 68 -5.09 9.26 2.55
N ARG A 69 -4.11 8.63 1.89
CA ARG A 69 -2.87 8.21 2.55
C ARG A 69 -2.06 9.45 2.91
N THR A 70 -1.60 9.55 4.15
CA THR A 70 -0.62 10.57 4.57
C THR A 70 0.74 10.20 4.00
N PHE A 71 1.21 10.97 3.01
CA PHE A 71 2.55 10.82 2.45
C PHE A 71 3.55 11.67 3.24
N VAL A 72 4.73 11.10 3.53
CA VAL A 72 5.85 11.83 4.13
C VAL A 72 6.43 12.75 3.06
N LYS A 73 6.29 14.07 3.22
CA LYS A 73 6.69 15.05 2.21
C LYS A 73 8.16 15.45 2.31
N TYR A 74 8.75 15.43 3.51
CA TYR A 74 10.11 15.92 3.77
C TYR A 74 10.98 14.95 4.56
N ARG A 75 11.16 13.74 4.03
CA ARG A 75 12.27 12.91 4.48
C ARG A 75 13.56 13.54 3.93
N LYS A 76 14.28 14.29 4.77
CA LYS A 76 15.67 14.66 4.51
C LYS A 76 16.55 13.66 5.23
N VAL A 77 17.24 12.82 4.46
CA VAL A 77 18.29 11.98 5.01
C VAL A 77 19.55 12.85 5.09
N MET A 78 20.01 13.16 6.30
CA MET A 78 21.26 13.87 6.51
C MET A 78 22.41 12.88 6.38
N LEU A 79 22.97 12.80 5.18
CA LEU A 79 24.06 11.89 4.85
C LEU A 79 25.39 12.48 5.32
N THR A 80 26.21 11.64 5.93
CA THR A 80 27.50 12.04 6.49
C THR A 80 28.69 11.54 5.67
N ARG A 81 28.49 10.51 4.84
CA ARG A 81 29.55 9.84 4.08
C ARG A 81 29.02 9.07 2.86
N PRO A 82 29.87 8.78 1.85
CA PRO A 82 29.55 7.89 0.74
C PRO A 82 29.13 6.49 1.22
N LEU A 83 28.32 5.80 0.41
CA LEU A 83 27.89 4.41 0.68
C LEU A 83 27.15 4.24 2.01
N GLN A 84 26.54 5.31 2.52
CA GLN A 84 25.69 5.25 3.72
C GLN A 84 24.25 4.91 3.33
N VAL A 85 23.73 5.58 2.29
CA VAL A 85 22.36 5.35 1.81
C VAL A 85 22.37 5.17 0.29
N LEU A 86 21.91 4.01 -0.14
CA LEU A 86 21.80 3.66 -1.55
C LEU A 86 20.35 3.73 -1.99
N GLU A 87 20.08 4.42 -3.09
CA GLU A 87 18.76 4.47 -3.71
C GLU A 87 18.70 3.52 -4.91
N MET A 88 17.69 2.65 -4.91
CA MET A 88 17.38 1.79 -6.05
C MET A 88 16.09 2.28 -6.72
N ASP A 89 16.13 2.49 -8.04
CA ASP A 89 15.02 2.97 -8.86
C ASP A 89 14.84 2.10 -10.11
N ILE A 90 13.60 1.99 -10.60
CA ILE A 90 13.28 1.34 -11.87
C ILE A 90 12.58 2.35 -12.77
N LYS A 91 13.22 2.66 -13.89
CA LYS A 91 12.64 3.48 -14.95
C LYS A 91 12.07 2.58 -16.05
N VAL A 92 10.89 2.95 -16.55
CA VAL A 92 10.27 2.30 -17.72
C VAL A 92 10.48 3.18 -18.95
N VAL A 93 10.91 2.58 -20.06
CA VAL A 93 11.12 3.25 -21.34
C VAL A 93 10.38 2.48 -22.43
N TRP A 94 9.59 3.17 -23.23
CA TRP A 94 8.95 2.58 -24.41
C TRP A 94 9.97 2.42 -25.53
N VAL A 95 10.07 1.21 -26.10
CA VAL A 95 10.95 0.89 -27.22
C VAL A 95 10.09 0.68 -28.45
N GLU A 96 10.20 1.62 -29.40
CA GLU A 96 9.34 1.67 -30.59
C GLU A 96 9.51 0.44 -31.48
N GLU A 97 10.76 0.00 -31.68
CA GLU A 97 11.11 -1.14 -32.55
C GLU A 97 10.42 -2.45 -32.15
N PHE A 98 10.22 -2.67 -30.85
CA PHE A 98 9.63 -3.89 -30.32
C PHE A 98 8.19 -3.69 -29.82
N HIS A 99 7.65 -2.47 -29.95
CA HIS A 99 6.37 -2.04 -29.38
C HIS A 99 6.19 -2.54 -27.94
N HIS A 100 7.25 -2.41 -27.14
CA HIS A 100 7.30 -2.98 -25.80
C HIS A 100 8.03 -2.06 -24.83
N ASN A 101 7.70 -2.20 -23.55
CA ASN A 101 8.38 -1.47 -22.47
C ASN A 101 9.66 -2.20 -22.07
N ALA A 102 10.77 -1.48 -22.07
CA ALA A 102 12.00 -1.88 -21.41
C ALA A 102 12.10 -1.24 -20.02
N TYR A 103 12.80 -1.91 -19.12
CA TYR A 103 13.03 -1.47 -17.76
C TYR A 103 14.52 -1.22 -17.56
N ILE A 104 14.84 -0.16 -16.83
CA ILE A 104 16.18 0.22 -16.42
C ILE A 104 16.19 0.26 -14.89
N LEU A 105 16.77 -0.76 -14.27
CA LEU A 105 17.04 -0.80 -12.84
C LEU A 105 18.36 -0.09 -12.58
N THR A 106 18.42 0.83 -11.63
CA THR A 106 19.65 1.57 -11.29
C THR A 106 19.79 1.66 -9.78
N VAL A 107 21.02 1.48 -9.29
CA VAL A 107 21.40 1.71 -7.89
C VAL A 107 22.39 2.86 -7.84
N ILE A 108 22.10 3.87 -7.02
CA ILE A 108 22.87 5.11 -6.90
C ILE A 108 23.24 5.34 -5.44
N ASP A 109 24.48 5.76 -5.19
CA ASP A 109 24.85 6.32 -3.89
C ASP A 109 24.30 7.74 -3.74
N THR A 110 23.45 7.97 -2.74
CA THR A 110 22.75 9.24 -2.58
C THR A 110 23.66 10.39 -2.16
N PHE A 111 24.81 10.08 -1.55
CA PHE A 111 25.79 11.07 -1.11
C PHE A 111 26.61 11.59 -2.30
N THR A 112 27.23 10.70 -3.08
CA THR A 112 28.07 11.09 -4.23
C THR A 112 27.30 11.30 -5.53
N ARG A 113 26.06 10.79 -5.62
CA ARG A 113 25.26 10.68 -6.86
C ARG A 113 25.89 9.78 -7.92
N PHE A 114 26.85 8.96 -7.54
CA PHE A 114 27.47 7.99 -8.41
C PHE A 114 26.57 6.77 -8.60
N ALA A 115 26.36 6.36 -9.86
CA ALA A 115 25.62 5.15 -10.18
C ALA A 115 26.53 3.92 -9.97
N LEU A 116 26.22 3.13 -8.93
CA LEU A 116 27.01 1.95 -8.57
C LEU A 116 26.79 0.81 -9.57
N GLY A 117 25.61 0.74 -10.18
CA GLY A 117 25.34 -0.19 -11.26
C GLY A 117 23.91 -0.07 -11.79
N TYR A 118 23.69 -0.65 -12.97
CA TYR A 118 22.38 -0.71 -13.59
C TYR A 118 22.18 -1.99 -14.40
N ARG A 119 20.92 -2.32 -14.69
CA ARG A 119 20.51 -3.40 -15.57
C ARG A 119 19.38 -2.94 -16.47
N VAL A 120 19.44 -3.33 -17.75
CA VAL A 120 18.41 -3.04 -18.74
C VAL A 120 17.83 -4.36 -19.24
N GLY A 121 16.51 -4.43 -19.35
CA GLY A 121 15.85 -5.60 -19.92
C GLY A 121 14.36 -5.40 -20.07
N TYR A 122 13.74 -6.24 -20.90
CA TYR A 122 12.27 -6.28 -21.05
C TYR A 122 11.56 -6.92 -19.85
N SER A 123 12.30 -7.55 -18.96
CA SER A 123 11.82 -8.04 -17.67
C SER A 123 12.95 -7.96 -16.65
N ILE A 124 12.66 -7.42 -15.46
CA ILE A 124 13.59 -7.37 -14.33
C ILE A 124 13.07 -8.25 -13.21
N GLY A 125 13.59 -9.48 -13.16
CA GLY A 125 13.27 -10.46 -12.14
C GLY A 125 14.24 -10.44 -10.97
N LYS A 126 13.94 -11.24 -9.94
CA LYS A 126 14.77 -11.36 -8.73
C LYS A 126 16.23 -11.74 -9.01
N HIS A 127 16.48 -12.56 -10.03
CA HIS A 127 17.84 -13.00 -10.39
C HIS A 127 18.71 -11.83 -10.86
N ILE A 128 18.18 -10.98 -11.76
CA ILE A 128 18.88 -9.78 -12.25
C ILE A 128 19.22 -8.82 -11.10
N VAL A 129 18.28 -8.67 -10.16
CA VAL A 129 18.49 -7.84 -8.97
C VAL A 129 19.62 -8.42 -8.11
N LYS A 130 19.63 -9.74 -7.89
CA LYS A 130 20.67 -10.44 -7.12
C LYS A 130 22.05 -10.26 -7.74
N GLU A 131 22.17 -10.50 -9.04
CA GLU A 131 23.43 -10.33 -9.79
C GLU A 131 23.95 -8.89 -9.74
N LEU A 132 23.06 -7.90 -9.84
CA LEU A 132 23.44 -6.49 -9.71
C LEU A 132 23.96 -6.19 -8.31
N TRP A 133 23.30 -6.70 -7.26
CA TRP A 133 23.75 -6.50 -5.89
C TRP A 133 25.06 -7.22 -5.57
N GLU A 134 25.26 -8.44 -6.09
CA GLU A 134 26.53 -9.16 -5.95
C GLU A 134 27.68 -8.34 -6.54
N GLU A 135 27.50 -7.80 -7.76
CA GLU A 135 28.49 -6.91 -8.37
C GLU A 135 28.77 -5.67 -7.52
N ILE A 136 27.73 -5.01 -6.98
CA ILE A 136 27.89 -3.80 -6.16
C ILE A 136 28.60 -4.13 -4.84
N ILE A 137 28.26 -5.25 -4.23
CA ILE A 137 28.85 -5.69 -2.96
C ILE A 137 30.35 -5.94 -3.16
N GLU A 138 30.72 -6.71 -4.18
CA GLU A 138 32.12 -7.06 -4.46
C GLU A 138 32.96 -5.83 -4.83
N LYS A 139 32.41 -4.92 -5.65
CA LYS A 139 33.16 -3.76 -6.15
C LYS A 139 33.22 -2.58 -5.17
N TYR A 140 32.15 -2.34 -4.41
CA TYR A 140 32.02 -1.09 -3.64
C TYR A 140 31.75 -1.31 -2.15
N LEU A 141 31.07 -2.37 -1.71
CA LEU A 141 30.72 -2.48 -0.28
C LEU A 141 31.75 -3.26 0.53
N GLN A 142 32.29 -4.35 -0.03
CA GLN A 142 33.32 -5.16 0.63
C GLN A 142 34.66 -4.43 0.78
N PRO A 143 35.21 -3.75 -0.24
CA PRO A 143 36.52 -3.11 -0.13
C PRO A 143 36.57 -1.98 0.91
N TYR A 144 35.40 -1.39 1.21
CA TYR A 144 35.27 -0.27 2.14
C TYR A 144 34.68 -0.69 3.50
N ASP A 145 34.52 -2.00 3.74
CA ASP A 145 34.01 -2.58 4.99
C ASP A 145 32.67 -1.95 5.45
N CYS A 146 31.79 -1.63 4.49
CA CYS A 146 30.56 -0.89 4.75
C CYS A 146 29.59 -1.64 5.70
N LEU A 147 29.73 -2.97 5.83
CA LEU A 147 28.94 -3.79 6.76
C LEU A 147 29.12 -3.36 8.22
N ARG A 148 30.33 -2.93 8.61
CA ARG A 148 30.58 -2.47 9.98
C ARG A 148 30.10 -1.05 10.24
N GLN A 149 29.77 -0.31 9.18
CA GLN A 149 29.55 1.14 9.25
C GLN A 149 28.06 1.53 9.13
N GLN A 150 27.15 0.55 9.11
CA GLN A 150 25.71 0.72 8.89
C GLN A 150 25.37 1.27 7.50
N LEU A 151 24.67 0.45 6.71
CA LEU A 151 24.25 0.73 5.34
C LEU A 151 22.72 0.70 5.29
N ASP A 152 22.11 1.77 4.81
CA ASP A 152 20.67 1.82 4.53
C ASP A 152 20.42 1.71 3.03
N ILE A 153 19.43 0.90 2.64
CA ILE A 153 19.01 0.75 1.26
C ILE A 153 17.57 1.26 1.14
N GLU A 154 17.39 2.30 0.35
CA GLU A 154 16.09 2.88 0.04
C GLU A 154 15.63 2.42 -1.35
N ILE A 155 14.51 1.69 -1.37
CA ILE A 155 13.85 1.34 -2.63
C ILE A 155 12.85 2.44 -2.94
N ARG A 156 13.10 3.19 -4.01
CA ARG A 156 12.16 4.20 -4.47
C ARG A 156 11.19 3.58 -5.47
N ASN A 157 9.90 3.83 -5.24
CA ASN A 157 8.86 3.49 -6.19
C ASN A 157 8.40 4.78 -6.86
N TYR A 158 9.07 5.17 -7.95
CA TYR A 158 8.74 6.37 -8.72
C TYR A 158 7.60 6.15 -9.73
N GLN A 159 6.61 5.30 -9.45
CA GLN A 159 5.33 5.41 -10.14
C GLN A 159 4.24 4.64 -9.40
N LEU A 160 3.31 5.39 -8.79
CA LEU A 160 1.85 5.25 -8.88
C LEU A 160 1.17 6.16 -7.83
N SER A 161 1.36 7.48 -7.96
CA SER A 161 0.33 8.42 -7.52
C SER A 161 0.42 9.66 -8.39
N GLY A 162 -0.48 9.73 -9.38
CA GLY A 162 -0.85 11.00 -9.97
C GLY A 162 -1.31 11.97 -8.87
N ASN A 163 -1.09 13.25 -9.15
CA ASN A 163 -1.36 14.45 -8.34
C ASN A 163 -0.18 14.91 -7.48
N MET A 164 0.71 15.65 -8.16
CA MET A 164 1.56 16.68 -7.56
C MET A 164 0.69 17.67 -6.76
N SER A 165 0.87 17.72 -5.45
CA SER A 165 0.83 19.00 -4.73
C SER A 165 1.88 18.97 -3.63
N LEU A 166 2.90 19.79 -3.86
CA LEU A 166 4.03 20.02 -2.98
C LEU A 166 3.55 20.56 -1.63
N ARG A 167 4.28 20.21 -0.56
CA ARG A 167 4.53 20.98 0.69
C ARG A 167 4.19 20.26 1.99
N GLU A 168 5.18 20.10 2.87
CA GLU A 168 4.94 20.33 4.30
C GLU A 168 4.84 19.06 5.17
N VAL A 169 5.91 18.42 5.67
CA VAL A 169 5.80 17.49 6.83
C VAL A 169 6.69 17.95 7.98
N PRO A 170 6.19 17.96 9.24
CA PRO A 170 6.88 18.58 10.36
C PRO A 170 8.00 17.68 10.88
N CYS A 171 9.17 18.26 11.12
CA CYS A 171 10.24 17.59 11.86
C CYS A 171 9.90 17.53 13.36
N PRO A 172 10.18 16.41 14.05
CA PRO A 172 10.23 16.42 15.51
C PRO A 172 11.40 17.34 15.90
N HIS A 173 11.10 18.40 16.64
CA HIS A 173 12.15 19.27 17.17
C HIS A 173 12.98 18.47 18.16
N PRO A 174 14.32 18.44 18.04
CA PRO A 174 15.16 17.99 19.14
C PRO A 174 15.00 19.01 20.26
N LYS A 175 14.33 18.63 21.35
CA LYS A 175 14.40 19.40 22.59
C LYS A 175 15.84 19.31 23.08
N SER A 176 16.56 20.43 23.07
CA SER A 176 17.81 20.56 23.80
C SER A 176 17.52 20.39 25.29
N LEU A 177 18.21 19.43 25.90
CA LEU A 177 18.46 19.41 27.33
C LEU A 177 19.24 20.68 27.66
N ASP A 178 18.56 21.70 28.16
CA ASP A 178 19.05 22.69 29.12
C ASP A 178 17.87 23.62 29.45
N GLY A 179 17.54 23.66 30.74
CA GLY A 179 16.31 24.27 31.25
C GLY A 179 16.34 25.79 31.18
N ILE A 180 15.32 26.34 30.53
CA ILE A 180 14.72 27.64 30.87
C ILE A 180 13.21 27.43 30.71
N GLU A 181 12.51 27.42 31.84
CA GLU A 181 11.05 27.47 31.91
C GLU A 181 10.66 28.93 31.69
N ASP A 182 9.92 29.23 30.62
CA ASP A 182 9.15 30.46 30.54
C ASP A 182 7.66 30.11 30.58
N GLU A 183 7.05 30.76 31.57
CA GLU A 183 5.77 30.55 32.19
C GLU A 183 4.55 30.78 31.29
N ASN A 184 3.40 30.32 31.81
CA ASN A 184 2.04 30.83 31.57
C ASN A 184 1.30 30.33 30.32
N LEU A 185 0.60 29.20 30.51
CA LEU A 185 -0.80 29.11 30.08
C LEU A 185 -1.58 28.16 31.00
N GLU A 186 -2.14 28.75 32.05
CA GLU A 186 -3.21 28.18 32.85
C GLU A 186 -4.43 27.91 31.96
N LYS A 187 -5.04 26.73 32.10
CA LYS A 187 -6.50 26.58 32.36
C LYS A 187 -6.91 25.13 32.61
N GLU A 188 -7.23 24.90 33.88
CA GLU A 188 -8.33 24.11 34.44
C GLU A 188 -8.45 22.60 34.10
N MET A 189 -8.11 21.80 35.11
CA MET A 189 -8.48 20.40 35.27
C MET A 189 -9.93 20.29 35.79
N SER A 190 -10.77 19.48 35.15
CA SER A 190 -12.00 18.98 35.78
C SER A 190 -11.65 17.73 36.60
N GLY A 191 -11.90 17.81 37.91
CA GLY A 191 -11.61 16.74 38.86
C GLY A 191 -12.59 15.57 38.74
N ALA A 192 -12.07 14.35 38.86
CA ALA A 192 -12.87 13.15 39.10
C ALA A 192 -12.83 12.82 40.60
N GLU A 193 -14.01 12.78 41.24
CA GLU A 193 -14.17 12.36 42.63
C GLU A 193 -13.78 10.90 42.81
N THR A 194 -12.94 10.62 43.81
CA THR A 194 -12.53 9.26 44.21
C THR A 194 -13.29 8.84 45.47
N PHE A 195 -14.02 7.74 45.38
CA PHE A 195 -14.67 7.10 46.53
C PHE A 195 -13.63 6.35 47.39
N PRO A 196 -13.68 6.47 48.74
CA PRO A 196 -12.74 5.76 49.61
C PRO A 196 -13.11 4.27 49.76
N GLN A 197 -12.10 3.40 49.62
CA GLN A 197 -12.20 1.98 49.95
C GLN A 197 -11.97 1.77 51.47
N PRO A 198 -12.71 0.86 52.13
CA PRO A 198 -12.57 0.64 53.56
C PRO A 198 -11.32 -0.18 53.91
N SER A 199 -10.57 0.32 54.90
CA SER A 199 -9.49 -0.39 55.58
C SER A 199 -10.01 -1.62 56.33
N SER A 200 -9.34 -2.76 56.16
CA SER A 200 -9.52 -3.94 57.01
C SER A 200 -8.20 -4.26 57.73
N VAL A 201 -8.39 -4.60 59.00
CA VAL A 201 -7.44 -4.83 60.11
C VAL A 201 -6.39 -5.89 59.82
#